data_AF-A0A9X7XZS8-F1
#
_entry.id   AF-A0A9X7XZS8-F1
#
_cell.length_a   1.000
_cell.length_b   1.000
_cell.length_c   1.000
_cell.angle_alpha   90.00
_cell.angle_beta   90.00
_cell.angle_gamma   90.00
#
_symmetry.space_group_name_H-M   'P 1'
#
loop_
_entity.id
_entity.type
_entity.pdbx_description
1 polymer ?
#
loop_
_entity_poly.entity_id
_entity_poly.type
_entity_poly.pdbx_seq_one_letter_code
_entity_poly.pdbx_strand_id
1 'polypeptide(L)'
;MKYLELLPSDAKTLKQSLKAVCHNDGRKEEIDLSYSKISQIINDNYDFVFSHKLLDGEALILKNITDFLILDTRFFRYMRNKKLNLNLKGKTLQIGSPLTNSTVTVSNDVAYFYVDNLVNSVYPLPFRDNSFDNVIISEILDYDIIREASRVLKNIGKGYLIINAFNGVRPVEAIKVLSIKFNIKFAKEFEGFWIIEGTKKN
;
A
#
# COMPACT_ATOMS: atom_id res chain seq x y z
N MET A 1 1.21 27.79 -20.35
CA MET A 1 2.45 27.50 -19.57
C MET A 1 2.06 26.65 -18.38
N LYS A 2 2.66 25.46 -18.23
CA LYS A 2 2.34 24.53 -17.14
C LYS A 2 3.22 24.80 -15.92
N TYR A 3 2.62 25.13 -14.79
CA TYR A 3 3.35 25.31 -13.54
C TYR A 3 2.50 24.90 -12.34
N LEU A 4 3.18 24.56 -11.25
CA LEU A 4 2.58 24.09 -10.02
C LEU A 4 2.81 25.15 -8.94
N GLU A 5 1.73 25.60 -8.32
CA GLU A 5 1.74 26.56 -7.20
C GLU A 5 1.46 25.81 -5.91
N LEU A 6 2.37 25.90 -4.93
CA LEU A 6 2.20 25.28 -3.61
C LEU A 6 1.28 26.15 -2.74
N LEU A 7 0.46 25.52 -1.90
CA LEU A 7 -0.42 26.20 -0.95
C LEU A 7 -0.10 25.78 0.51
N PRO A 8 0.08 26.74 1.42
CA PRO A 8 -0.03 28.18 1.19
C PRO A 8 1.11 28.72 0.31
N SER A 9 0.89 29.84 -0.38
CA SER A 9 1.76 30.37 -1.45
C SER A 9 3.16 30.81 -0.97
N ASP A 10 3.37 30.88 0.34
CA ASP A 10 4.64 31.10 1.01
C ASP A 10 5.39 29.79 1.36
N ALA A 11 4.82 28.62 1.06
CA ALA A 11 5.45 27.32 1.27
C ALA A 11 6.69 27.19 0.36
N LYS A 12 7.88 27.14 0.99
CA LYS A 12 9.17 27.00 0.29
C LYS A 12 9.53 25.55 0.00
N THR A 13 8.81 24.60 0.60
CA THR A 13 9.07 23.17 0.51
C THR A 13 7.78 22.36 0.51
N LEU A 14 7.80 21.17 -0.09
CA LEU A 14 6.66 20.23 -0.13
C LEU A 14 6.18 19.78 1.27
N LYS A 15 7.02 19.89 2.31
CA LYS A 15 6.64 19.56 3.70
C LYS A 15 5.72 20.61 4.34
N GLN A 16 5.68 21.81 3.78
CA GLN A 16 4.92 22.96 4.28
C GLN A 16 3.62 23.17 3.49
N SER A 17 3.37 22.36 2.48
CA SER A 17 2.29 22.53 1.53
C SER A 17 1.32 21.35 1.60
N LEU A 18 0.08 21.60 2.02
CA LEU A 18 -0.97 20.56 2.08
C LEU A 18 -1.74 20.42 0.78
N LYS A 19 -1.62 21.43 -0.11
CA LYS A 19 -2.32 21.50 -1.40
C LYS A 19 -1.41 22.13 -2.44
N ALA A 20 -1.68 21.88 -3.72
CA ALA A 20 -1.06 22.57 -4.82
C ALA A 20 -2.10 22.86 -5.91
N VAL A 21 -1.89 23.92 -6.68
CA VAL A 21 -2.72 24.23 -7.85
C VAL A 21 -1.86 24.00 -9.09
N CYS A 22 -2.29 23.06 -9.92
CA CYS A 22 -1.71 22.85 -11.24
C CYS A 22 -2.40 23.81 -12.21
N HIS A 23 -1.62 24.72 -12.79
CA HIS A 23 -2.08 25.61 -13.84
C HIS A 23 -1.71 25.02 -15.19
N ASN A 24 -2.71 24.70 -16.02
CA ASN A 24 -2.49 24.12 -17.33
C ASN A 24 -3.43 24.78 -18.37
N ASP A 25 -2.86 25.66 -19.19
CA ASP A 25 -3.49 26.32 -20.35
C ASP A 25 -4.95 26.74 -20.12
N GLY A 26 -5.16 27.54 -19.08
CA GLY A 26 -6.46 28.13 -18.72
C GLY A 26 -7.31 27.31 -17.73
N ARG A 27 -6.91 26.07 -17.42
CA ARG A 27 -7.54 25.25 -16.37
C ARG A 27 -6.70 25.27 -15.09
N LYS A 28 -7.41 25.39 -13.96
CA LYS A 28 -6.84 25.24 -12.62
C LYS A 28 -7.36 23.94 -12.04
N GLU A 29 -6.45 23.08 -11.62
CA GLU A 29 -6.77 21.84 -10.91
C GLU A 29 -6.13 21.91 -9.53
N GLU A 30 -6.96 21.82 -8.49
CA GLU A 30 -6.48 21.71 -7.11
C GLU A 30 -6.08 20.25 -6.85
N ILE A 31 -4.83 20.07 -6.42
CA ILE A 31 -4.23 18.80 -6.09
C ILE A 31 -4.02 18.81 -4.58
N ASP A 32 -4.69 17.91 -3.89
CA ASP A 32 -4.40 17.67 -2.48
C ASP A 32 -3.03 16.99 -2.36
N LEU A 33 -2.11 17.64 -1.66
CA LEU A 33 -0.75 17.13 -1.40
C LEU A 33 -0.67 16.41 -0.05
N SER A 34 -1.76 16.34 0.72
CA SER A 34 -1.86 15.54 1.93
C SER A 34 -1.90 14.05 1.55
N TYR A 35 -0.73 13.48 1.26
CA TYR A 35 -0.52 12.06 1.39
C TYR A 35 -0.38 11.76 2.89
N SER A 36 -1.50 11.82 3.61
CA SER A 36 -1.54 11.42 5.01
C SER A 36 -1.17 9.94 5.05
N LYS A 37 -0.13 9.62 5.83
CA LYS A 37 0.24 8.22 6.05
C LYS A 37 -0.96 7.50 6.67
N ILE A 38 -1.14 6.21 6.37
CA ILE A 38 -2.19 5.42 7.04
C ILE A 38 -2.01 5.52 8.57
N SER A 39 -0.78 5.72 9.07
CA SER A 39 -0.46 5.87 10.51
C SER A 39 -1.06 7.09 11.15
N GLN A 40 -1.12 8.18 10.40
CA GLN A 40 -1.71 9.42 10.87
C GLN A 40 -3.23 9.26 10.93
N ILE A 41 -3.80 8.51 9.98
CA ILE A 41 -5.24 8.25 9.93
C ILE A 41 -5.71 7.35 11.09
N ILE A 42 -4.89 6.40 11.56
CA ILE A 42 -5.23 5.50 12.68
C ILE A 42 -5.37 6.24 14.02
N ASN A 43 -4.57 7.28 14.23
CA ASN A 43 -4.49 7.96 15.54
C ASN A 43 -5.61 8.97 15.76
N ASP A 44 -6.40 9.25 14.72
CA ASP A 44 -7.47 10.23 14.72
C ASP A 44 -8.79 9.50 14.41
N ASN A 45 -9.84 9.76 15.20
CA ASN A 45 -11.16 9.18 14.96
C ASN A 45 -11.85 9.92 13.81
N TYR A 46 -11.76 9.37 12.59
CA TYR A 46 -12.44 9.91 11.41
C TYR A 46 -13.76 9.18 11.14
N ASP A 47 -14.88 9.92 11.18
CA ASP A 47 -16.21 9.41 10.80
C ASP A 47 -16.31 9.09 9.30
N PHE A 48 -15.50 9.76 8.47
CA PHE A 48 -15.44 9.56 7.02
C PHE A 48 -14.03 9.88 6.46
N VAL A 49 -13.63 9.16 5.41
CA VAL A 49 -12.37 9.41 4.69
C VAL A 49 -12.67 9.60 3.21
N PHE A 50 -12.18 10.71 2.64
CA PHE A 50 -12.20 10.98 1.20
C PHE A 50 -10.78 10.79 0.65
N SER A 51 -10.62 9.96 -0.38
CA SER A 51 -9.34 9.86 -1.07
C SER A 51 -9.51 9.74 -2.58
N HIS A 52 -8.69 10.51 -3.30
CA HIS A 52 -8.73 10.64 -4.75
C HIS A 52 -7.80 9.65 -5.47
N LYS A 53 -6.85 9.03 -4.74
CA LYS A 53 -5.91 8.02 -5.25
C LYS A 53 -5.48 7.09 -4.11
N LEU A 54 -6.13 5.94 -3.99
CA LEU A 54 -5.63 4.83 -3.16
C LEU A 54 -5.35 3.63 -4.05
N LEU A 55 -4.32 2.89 -3.67
CA LEU A 55 -4.19 1.53 -4.14
C LEU A 55 -5.19 0.63 -3.44
N ASP A 56 -5.60 -0.46 -4.10
CA ASP A 56 -6.64 -1.34 -3.58
C ASP A 56 -6.29 -1.91 -2.20
N GLY A 57 -5.01 -2.22 -1.95
CA GLY A 57 -4.54 -2.68 -0.65
C GLY A 57 -4.64 -1.61 0.43
N GLU A 58 -4.37 -0.35 0.09
CA GLU A 58 -4.49 0.79 1.02
C GLU A 58 -5.96 1.03 1.38
N ALA A 59 -6.86 1.01 0.38
CA ALA A 59 -8.28 1.12 0.60
C ALA A 59 -8.82 0.00 1.51
N LEU A 60 -8.35 -1.23 1.33
CA LEU A 60 -8.72 -2.37 2.17
C LEU A 60 -8.21 -2.23 3.61
N ILE A 61 -7.00 -1.71 3.81
CA ILE A 61 -6.50 -1.47 5.17
C ILE A 61 -7.25 -0.31 5.84
N LEU A 62 -7.57 0.76 5.11
CA LEU A 62 -8.31 1.91 5.66
C LEU A 62 -9.74 1.57 6.09
N LYS A 63 -10.40 0.63 5.41
CA LYS A 63 -11.70 0.09 5.83
C LYS A 63 -11.69 -0.60 7.20
N ASN A 64 -10.53 -0.97 7.74
CA ASN A 64 -10.43 -1.45 9.13
C ASN A 64 -10.54 -0.32 10.17
N ILE A 65 -10.44 0.95 9.76
CA ILE A 65 -10.42 2.12 10.65
C ILE A 65 -11.74 2.88 10.58
N THR A 66 -12.32 3.01 9.38
CA THR A 66 -13.54 3.79 9.15
C THR A 66 -14.60 2.96 8.45
N ASP A 67 -15.83 3.08 8.93
CA ASP A 67 -17.01 2.45 8.33
C ASP A 67 -17.42 3.14 7.01
N PHE A 68 -16.97 4.38 6.74
CA PHE A 68 -17.39 5.17 5.59
C PHE A 68 -16.21 5.76 4.79
N LEU A 69 -15.75 4.99 3.79
CA LEU A 69 -14.70 5.37 2.85
C LEU A 69 -15.30 5.79 1.50
N ILE A 70 -15.23 7.08 1.16
CA ILE A 70 -15.70 7.60 -0.14
C ILE A 70 -14.49 7.69 -1.08
N LEU A 71 -14.50 6.83 -2.10
CA LEU A 71 -13.46 6.76 -3.13
C LEU A 71 -14.00 7.34 -4.43
N ASP A 72 -13.15 8.02 -5.21
CA ASP A 72 -13.46 8.30 -6.61
C ASP A 72 -13.59 6.95 -7.34
N THR A 73 -14.83 6.54 -7.58
CA THR A 73 -15.22 5.18 -7.99
C THR A 73 -14.81 4.83 -9.43
N ARG A 74 -14.13 5.73 -10.14
CA ARG A 74 -13.76 5.54 -11.54
C ARG A 74 -12.66 4.49 -11.78
N PHE A 75 -12.02 3.97 -10.73
CA PHE A 75 -10.91 3.01 -10.83
C PHE A 75 -11.22 1.58 -10.38
N PHE A 76 -12.40 1.29 -9.82
CA PHE A 76 -12.78 -0.08 -9.44
C PHE A 76 -13.27 -0.90 -10.64
N ARG A 77 -12.37 -1.20 -11.59
CA ARG A 77 -12.57 -2.22 -12.62
C ARG A 77 -11.35 -3.12 -12.72
N TYR A 78 -11.15 -3.98 -11.72
CA TYR A 78 -10.40 -5.20 -11.95
C TYR A 78 -11.09 -6.37 -11.26
N MET A 79 -11.68 -7.28 -12.05
CA MET A 79 -12.13 -8.58 -11.56
C MET A 79 -10.90 -9.44 -11.25
N ARG A 80 -10.49 -9.47 -9.98
CA ARG A 80 -9.34 -10.24 -9.47
C ARG A 80 -9.70 -11.72 -9.25
N ASN A 81 -10.17 -12.38 -10.30
CA ASN A 81 -10.57 -13.78 -10.19
C ASN A 81 -9.37 -14.75 -10.16
N LYS A 82 -8.13 -14.25 -10.31
CA LYS A 82 -6.92 -15.09 -10.31
C LYS A 82 -5.94 -14.66 -9.22
N LYS A 83 -5.66 -15.58 -8.29
CA LYS A 83 -4.58 -15.44 -7.31
C LYS A 83 -3.23 -15.75 -7.97
N LEU A 84 -2.22 -14.94 -7.66
CA LEU A 84 -0.85 -15.14 -8.08
C LEU A 84 -0.26 -16.36 -7.35
N ASN A 85 0.38 -17.25 -8.11
CA ASN A 85 1.13 -18.36 -7.54
C ASN A 85 2.63 -18.04 -7.50
N LEU A 86 3.14 -17.72 -6.32
CA LEU A 86 4.53 -17.32 -6.10
C LEU A 86 5.45 -18.46 -5.63
N ASN A 87 4.95 -19.69 -5.45
CA ASN A 87 5.72 -20.86 -5.00
C ASN A 87 6.61 -20.57 -3.76
N LEU A 88 6.05 -19.89 -2.75
CA LEU A 88 6.76 -19.54 -1.51
C LEU A 88 6.84 -20.72 -0.55
N LYS A 89 7.97 -20.87 0.14
CA LYS A 89 8.16 -21.88 1.19
C LYS A 89 8.04 -21.24 2.57
N GLY A 90 7.46 -21.95 3.53
CA GLY A 90 7.32 -21.51 4.92
C GLY A 90 6.06 -20.67 5.17
N LYS A 91 5.96 -20.11 6.37
CA LYS A 91 4.80 -19.32 6.81
C LYS A 91 4.85 -17.94 6.16
N THR A 92 3.74 -17.55 5.52
CA THR A 92 3.64 -16.32 4.73
C THR A 92 2.50 -15.46 5.24
N LEU A 93 2.83 -14.21 5.56
CA LEU A 93 1.85 -13.16 5.85
C LEU A 93 1.60 -12.33 4.59
N GLN A 94 0.35 -12.04 4.29
CA GLN A 94 -0.02 -11.03 3.30
C GLN A 94 -0.71 -9.84 3.97
N ILE A 95 -0.41 -8.62 3.51
CA ILE A 95 -0.98 -7.37 4.01
C ILE A 95 -1.53 -6.59 2.82
N GLY A 96 -2.80 -6.19 2.89
CA GLY A 96 -3.51 -5.50 1.83
C GLY A 96 -4.38 -6.43 0.99
N SER A 97 -4.32 -6.28 -0.33
CA SER A 97 -5.15 -7.04 -1.26
C SER A 97 -4.89 -8.55 -1.22
N PRO A 98 -5.89 -9.44 -1.14
CA PRO A 98 -5.70 -10.90 -1.06
C PRO A 98 -5.29 -11.55 -2.40
N LEU A 99 -4.14 -11.15 -2.94
CA LEU A 99 -3.65 -11.56 -4.27
C LEU A 99 -3.02 -12.96 -4.32
N THR A 100 -2.76 -13.62 -3.20
CA THR A 100 -2.10 -14.95 -3.18
C THR A 100 -2.83 -15.92 -2.25
N ASN A 101 -2.48 -17.21 -2.31
CA ASN A 101 -2.91 -18.21 -1.33
C ASN A 101 -2.10 -18.14 -0.03
N SER A 102 -1.93 -16.94 0.52
CA SER A 102 -1.17 -16.73 1.75
C SER A 102 -1.76 -17.49 2.93
N THR A 103 -0.90 -17.88 3.86
CA THR A 103 -1.32 -18.64 5.05
C THR A 103 -2.05 -17.77 6.06
N VAL A 104 -1.75 -16.47 6.12
CA VAL A 104 -2.48 -15.46 6.91
C VAL A 104 -2.56 -14.16 6.10
N THR A 105 -3.72 -13.52 6.07
CA THR A 105 -3.91 -12.27 5.32
C THR A 105 -4.51 -11.19 6.22
N VAL A 106 -3.88 -10.02 6.28
CA VAL A 106 -4.38 -8.83 6.96
C VAL A 106 -5.06 -7.92 5.92
N SER A 107 -6.39 -7.83 6.01
CA SER A 107 -7.21 -7.08 5.04
C SER A 107 -8.62 -6.85 5.58
N ASN A 108 -9.35 -5.87 5.03
CA ASN A 108 -10.80 -5.70 5.23
C ASN A 108 -11.56 -6.00 3.93
N ASP A 109 -11.56 -7.27 3.53
CA ASP A 109 -12.23 -7.66 2.31
C ASP A 109 -13.40 -8.61 2.59
N VAL A 110 -14.55 -8.02 2.92
CA VAL A 110 -15.80 -8.74 3.19
C VAL A 110 -16.31 -9.48 1.95
N ALA A 111 -15.83 -9.14 0.75
CA ALA A 111 -16.29 -9.74 -0.51
C ALA A 111 -15.57 -11.04 -0.90
N TYR A 112 -14.49 -11.44 -0.20
CA TYR A 112 -13.69 -12.61 -0.56
C TYR A 112 -13.88 -13.76 0.44
N PHE A 113 -14.93 -14.54 0.22
CA PHE A 113 -15.22 -15.83 0.89
C PHE A 113 -14.15 -16.94 0.68
N TYR A 114 -12.94 -16.62 0.23
CA TYR A 114 -11.88 -17.58 -0.15
C TYR A 114 -10.51 -17.30 0.50
N VAL A 115 -10.51 -16.75 1.71
CA VAL A 115 -9.30 -16.56 2.51
C VAL A 115 -9.50 -17.26 3.85
N ASP A 116 -8.85 -18.41 4.04
CA ASP A 116 -9.06 -19.27 5.21
C ASP A 116 -8.59 -18.64 6.54
N ASN A 117 -7.75 -17.60 6.51
CA ASN A 117 -7.16 -16.95 7.69
C ASN A 117 -7.07 -15.42 7.53
N LEU A 118 -8.22 -14.76 7.48
CA LEU A 118 -8.32 -13.30 7.47
C LEU A 118 -8.12 -12.73 8.88
N VAL A 119 -7.29 -11.70 9.00
CA VAL A 119 -7.07 -10.93 10.23
C VAL A 119 -7.45 -9.48 9.96
N ASN A 120 -8.48 -8.99 10.63
CA ASN A 120 -8.80 -7.57 10.63
C ASN A 120 -7.85 -6.85 11.61
N SER A 121 -6.90 -6.10 11.07
CA SER A 121 -5.92 -5.33 11.83
C SER A 121 -5.32 -4.25 10.93
N VAL A 122 -4.80 -3.18 11.53
CA VAL A 122 -4.07 -2.13 10.82
C VAL A 122 -2.60 -2.21 11.18
N TYR A 123 -2.18 -1.62 12.31
CA TYR A 123 -0.95 -1.93 13.01
C TYR A 123 -0.95 -1.24 14.39
N PRO A 124 -0.17 -1.72 15.38
CA PRO A 124 0.74 -2.88 15.29
C PRO A 124 -0.02 -4.17 14.98
N LEU A 125 0.55 -4.97 14.08
CA LEU A 125 -0.04 -6.24 13.70
C LEU A 125 0.01 -7.20 14.91
N PRO A 126 -1.02 -8.04 15.11
CA PRO A 126 -1.13 -8.94 16.27
C PRO A 126 -0.23 -10.17 16.14
N PHE A 127 1.00 -9.99 15.66
CA PHE A 127 1.99 -11.04 15.48
C PHE A 127 3.27 -10.68 16.23
N ARG A 128 3.96 -11.71 16.74
CA ARG A 128 5.26 -11.56 17.39
C ARG A 128 6.33 -11.22 16.35
N ASP A 129 7.40 -10.59 16.81
CA ASP A 129 8.59 -10.34 16.01
C ASP A 129 9.12 -11.66 15.41
N ASN A 130 9.62 -11.60 14.17
CA ASN A 130 10.22 -12.75 13.48
C ASN A 130 9.34 -14.01 13.38
N SER A 131 8.02 -13.85 13.26
CA SER A 131 7.05 -14.95 13.17
C SER A 131 6.89 -15.58 11.77
N PHE A 132 7.27 -14.87 10.71
CA PHE A 132 7.01 -15.28 9.33
C PHE A 132 8.30 -15.47 8.52
N ASP A 133 8.28 -16.44 7.60
CA ASP A 133 9.36 -16.69 6.65
C ASP A 133 9.28 -15.74 5.45
N ASN A 134 8.05 -15.37 5.06
CA ASN A 134 7.78 -14.41 4.00
C ASN A 134 6.72 -13.39 4.42
N VAL A 135 6.84 -12.17 3.91
CA VAL A 135 5.78 -11.15 3.98
C VAL A 135 5.50 -10.63 2.57
N ILE A 136 4.24 -10.56 2.20
CA ILE A 136 3.73 -9.96 0.97
C ILE A 136 2.99 -8.69 1.34
N ILE A 137 3.51 -7.54 0.91
CA ILE A 137 2.78 -6.28 0.90
C ILE A 137 2.16 -6.14 -0.48
N SER A 138 0.84 -6.10 -0.55
CA SER A 138 0.11 -6.05 -1.81
C SER A 138 -0.63 -4.74 -1.92
N GLU A 139 -0.20 -3.93 -2.88
CA GLU A 139 -0.83 -2.67 -3.29
C GLU A 139 -0.92 -1.67 -2.16
N ILE A 140 0.19 -1.51 -1.44
CA ILE A 140 0.36 -0.55 -0.36
C ILE A 140 1.74 0.10 -0.47
N LEU A 141 1.78 1.43 -0.52
CA LEU A 141 3.02 2.21 -0.57
C LEU A 141 3.24 3.01 0.72
N ASP A 142 2.97 2.39 1.87
CA ASP A 142 3.10 3.01 3.19
C ASP A 142 4.35 2.51 3.94
N TYR A 143 5.24 3.43 4.32
CA TYR A 143 6.50 3.10 4.99
C TYR A 143 6.34 2.47 6.37
N ASP A 144 5.27 2.79 7.11
CA ASP A 144 5.04 2.24 8.44
C ASP A 144 4.56 0.79 8.34
N ILE A 145 3.76 0.46 7.30
CA ILE A 145 3.42 -0.92 6.96
C ILE A 145 4.67 -1.71 6.55
N ILE A 146 5.61 -1.12 5.79
CA ILE A 146 6.88 -1.79 5.47
C ILE A 146 7.73 -2.05 6.72
N ARG A 147 7.76 -1.12 7.67
CA ARG A 147 8.48 -1.29 8.94
C ARG A 147 7.86 -2.42 9.76
N GLU A 148 6.53 -2.47 9.81
CA GLU A 148 5.81 -3.47 10.55
C GLU A 148 5.91 -4.86 9.91
N ALA A 149 5.85 -4.94 8.58
CA ALA A 149 6.17 -6.14 7.81
C ALA A 149 7.58 -6.65 8.12
N SER A 150 8.56 -5.74 8.23
CA SER A 150 9.94 -6.10 8.60
C SER A 150 10.03 -6.64 10.02
N ARG A 151 9.28 -6.08 10.99
CA ARG A 151 9.26 -6.54 12.39
C ARG A 151 8.83 -8.00 12.50
N VAL A 152 7.73 -8.36 11.84
CA VAL A 152 7.15 -9.72 11.91
C VAL A 152 7.89 -10.75 11.04
N LEU A 153 8.73 -10.31 10.11
CA LEU A 153 9.52 -11.18 9.24
C LEU A 153 10.83 -11.61 9.91
N LYS A 154 11.21 -12.88 9.77
CA LYS A 154 12.51 -13.42 10.26
C LYS A 154 13.71 -12.71 9.61
N ASN A 155 14.86 -12.71 10.29
CA ASN A 155 16.10 -12.03 9.83
C ASN A 155 16.58 -12.42 8.42
N ILE A 156 16.34 -13.66 8.00
CA ILE A 156 16.65 -14.15 6.63
C ILE A 156 15.42 -14.25 5.73
N GLY A 157 14.28 -13.74 6.20
CA GLY A 157 13.01 -13.83 5.51
C GLY A 157 12.94 -12.92 4.29
N LYS A 158 11.99 -13.24 3.42
CA LYS A 158 11.76 -12.52 2.16
C LYS A 158 10.56 -11.58 2.25
N GLY A 159 10.76 -10.35 1.81
CA GLY A 159 9.70 -9.37 1.59
C GLY A 159 9.36 -9.26 0.12
N TYR A 160 8.07 -9.19 -0.17
CA TYR A 160 7.53 -8.98 -1.50
C TYR A 160 6.66 -7.73 -1.48
N LEU A 161 6.86 -6.83 -2.43
CA LEU A 161 5.91 -5.75 -2.71
C LEU A 161 5.31 -5.98 -4.09
N ILE A 162 3.98 -6.11 -4.14
CA ILE A 162 3.22 -6.40 -5.35
C ILE A 162 2.35 -5.21 -5.67
N ILE A 163 2.48 -4.63 -6.86
CA ILE A 163 1.62 -3.54 -7.33
C ILE A 163 1.03 -3.89 -8.69
N ASN A 164 -0.23 -3.50 -8.92
CA ASN A 164 -0.88 -3.67 -10.21
C ASN A 164 -0.21 -2.76 -11.26
N ALA A 165 0.25 -3.35 -12.37
CA ALA A 165 0.94 -2.62 -13.44
C ALA A 165 0.02 -1.62 -14.17
N PHE A 166 -1.30 -1.83 -14.12
CA PHE A 166 -2.30 -1.00 -14.79
C PHE A 166 -2.76 0.21 -13.96
N ASN A 167 -2.41 0.28 -12.67
CA ASN A 167 -2.85 1.36 -11.76
C ASN A 167 -2.00 2.64 -11.88
N GLY A 168 -1.16 2.77 -12.92
CA GLY A 168 -0.34 3.95 -13.17
C GLY A 168 0.82 4.16 -12.17
N VAL A 169 0.98 3.28 -11.18
CA VAL A 169 2.12 3.30 -10.26
C VAL A 169 3.36 2.78 -10.98
N ARG A 170 4.42 3.59 -10.98
CA ARG A 170 5.71 3.18 -11.52
C ARG A 170 6.41 2.22 -10.56
N PRO A 171 7.01 1.11 -11.03
CA PRO A 171 7.70 0.13 -10.18
C PRO A 171 8.85 0.74 -9.35
N VAL A 172 9.45 1.84 -9.81
CA VAL A 172 10.48 2.56 -9.05
C VAL A 172 9.97 3.07 -7.70
N GLU A 173 8.69 3.46 -7.59
CA GLU A 173 8.13 3.93 -6.31
C GLU A 173 8.00 2.75 -5.33
N ALA A 174 7.55 1.59 -5.80
CA ALA A 174 7.54 0.36 -5.00
C ALA A 174 8.96 -0.06 -4.57
N ILE A 175 9.95 0.01 -5.45
CA ILE A 175 11.35 -0.28 -5.11
C ILE A 175 11.84 0.65 -4.00
N LYS A 176 11.60 1.96 -4.11
CA LYS A 176 11.96 2.94 -3.06
C LYS A 176 11.32 2.57 -1.73
N VAL A 177 10.01 2.30 -1.74
CA VAL A 177 9.23 1.97 -0.54
C VAL A 177 9.68 0.67 0.10
N LEU A 178 9.94 -0.40 -0.65
CA LEU A 178 10.43 -1.64 -0.07
C LEU A 178 11.87 -1.49 0.45
N SER A 179 12.71 -0.70 -0.24
CA SER A 179 14.15 -0.59 0.05
C SER A 179 14.50 0.01 1.41
N ILE A 180 13.59 0.70 2.11
CA ILE A 180 13.84 1.23 3.46
C ILE A 180 14.16 0.13 4.49
N LYS A 181 13.60 -1.07 4.35
CA LYS A 181 13.83 -2.20 5.28
C LYS A 181 14.33 -3.47 4.62
N PHE A 182 14.46 -3.47 3.30
CA PHE A 182 14.82 -4.65 2.53
C PHE A 182 15.96 -4.36 1.55
N ASN A 183 16.86 -5.32 1.39
CA ASN A 183 17.83 -5.34 0.30
C ASN A 183 17.15 -5.94 -0.94
N ILE A 184 16.88 -5.10 -1.94
CA ILE A 184 16.16 -5.50 -3.15
C ILE A 184 16.99 -6.52 -3.93
N LYS A 185 16.35 -7.60 -4.38
CA LYS A 185 16.98 -8.69 -5.16
C LYS A 185 16.63 -8.60 -6.63
N PHE A 186 15.35 -8.44 -6.94
CA PHE A 186 14.87 -8.22 -8.30
C PHE A 186 13.49 -7.57 -8.30
N ALA A 187 13.12 -7.02 -9.45
CA ALA A 187 11.76 -6.63 -9.78
C ALA A 187 11.40 -7.27 -11.12
N LYS A 188 10.23 -7.89 -11.21
CA LYS A 188 9.74 -8.49 -12.46
C LYS A 188 8.26 -8.20 -12.64
N GLU A 189 7.84 -8.09 -13.89
CA GLU A 189 6.42 -8.09 -14.24
C GLU A 189 5.94 -9.52 -14.43
N PHE A 190 4.79 -9.86 -13.85
CA PHE A 190 4.17 -11.18 -13.98
C PHE A 190 2.65 -11.07 -13.79
N GLU A 191 1.88 -11.62 -14.73
CA GLU A 191 0.41 -11.64 -14.72
C GLU A 191 -0.24 -10.26 -14.47
N GLY A 192 0.35 -9.18 -15.02
CA GLY A 192 -0.17 -7.82 -14.86
C GLY A 192 0.22 -7.14 -13.54
N PHE A 193 1.14 -7.72 -12.78
CA PHE A 193 1.67 -7.14 -11.54
C PHE A 193 3.18 -6.97 -11.61
N TRP A 194 3.68 -5.87 -11.06
CA TRP A 194 5.08 -5.78 -10.67
C TRP A 194 5.28 -6.46 -9.33
N ILE A 195 6.20 -7.41 -9.29
CA ILE A 195 6.61 -8.15 -8.10
C ILE A 195 8.05 -7.75 -7.78
N ILE A 196 8.24 -7.05 -6.67
CA ILE A 196 9.54 -6.64 -6.17
C ILE A 196 9.89 -7.54 -4.98
N GLU A 197 10.98 -8.30 -5.08
CA GLU A 197 11.49 -9.15 -4.01
C GLU A 197 12.68 -8.49 -3.32
N GLY A 198 12.74 -8.58 -1.99
CA GLY A 198 13.90 -8.20 -1.19
C GLY A 198 14.09 -9.11 0.02
N THR A 199 15.30 -9.10 0.58
CA THR A 199 15.61 -9.77 1.85
C THR A 199 15.65 -8.75 2.97
N LYS A 200 15.16 -9.09 4.17
CA LYS A 200 15.18 -8.19 5.33
C LYS A 200 16.60 -7.64 5.56
N LYS A 201 16.72 -6.34 5.84
CA LYS A 201 17.97 -5.73 6.31
C LYS A 201 18.19 -6.14 7.77
N ASN A 202 19.43 -6.52 8.08
CA ASN A 202 19.86 -6.72 9.46
C ASN A 202 19.79 -5.42 10.25
#